data_AF-A0A920A793-F1
#
_entry.id   AF-A0A920A793-F1
#
_cell.length_a   1.000
_cell.length_b   1.000
_cell.length_c   1.000
_cell.angle_alpha   90.00
_cell.angle_beta   90.00
_cell.angle_gamma   90.00
#
_symmetry.space_group_name_H-M   'P 1'
#
loop_
_entity.id
_entity.type
_entity.pdbx_description
1 polymer ?
#
loop_
_entity_poly.entity_id
_entity_poly.type
_entity_poly.pdbx_seq_one_letter_code
_entity_poly.pdbx_strand_id
1 'polypeptide(L)'
;MHHSTKKWIFTKISSIILIPFMIWFLVSFVSIYDKGYLEIIEFFSSRASKVLFSLLVVIAFFFYTLTISEIFEDYLHDEQNQKCRK
;
A
#
# COMPACT_ATOMS: atom_id res chain seq x y z
N MET A 1 -5.75 -1.90 -25.47
CA MET A 1 -6.37 -1.79 -24.13
C MET A 1 -6.30 -0.33 -23.69
N HIS A 2 -7.45 0.24 -23.30
CA HIS A 2 -7.56 1.62 -22.81
C HIS A 2 -6.64 1.85 -21.60
N HIS A 3 -6.05 3.04 -21.48
CA HIS A 3 -5.13 3.41 -20.40
C HIS A 3 -5.74 3.15 -19.01
N SER A 4 -7.02 3.52 -18.85
CA SER A 4 -7.80 3.33 -17.62
C SER A 4 -7.94 1.86 -17.21
N THR A 5 -8.14 0.94 -18.16
CA THR A 5 -8.27 -0.50 -17.85
C THR A 5 -6.96 -1.08 -17.33
N LYS A 6 -5.81 -0.62 -17.87
CA LYS A 6 -4.50 -1.06 -17.38
C LYS A 6 -4.27 -0.57 -15.95
N LYS A 7 -4.52 0.72 -15.68
CA LYS A 7 -4.38 1.34 -14.35
C LYS A 7 -5.21 0.59 -13.30
N TRP A 8 -6.46 0.28 -13.62
CA TRP A 8 -7.35 -0.49 -12.74
C TRP A 8 -6.82 -1.89 -12.41
N ILE A 9 -6.31 -2.63 -13.40
CA ILE A 9 -5.71 -3.96 -13.18
C ILE A 9 -4.46 -3.85 -12.28
N PHE A 10 -3.61 -2.84 -12.50
CA PHE A 10 -2.44 -2.60 -11.65
C PHE A 10 -2.81 -2.28 -10.19
N THR A 11 -3.86 -1.49 -9.97
CA THR A 11 -4.38 -1.22 -8.61
C THR A 11 -4.87 -2.51 -7.94
N LYS A 12 -5.60 -3.38 -8.66
CA LYS A 12 -6.07 -4.66 -8.11
C LYS A 12 -4.93 -5.61 -7.75
N ILE A 13 -3.94 -5.76 -8.63
CA ILE A 13 -2.78 -6.62 -8.40
C ILE A 13 -1.97 -6.13 -7.20
N SER A 14 -1.69 -4.82 -7.13
CA SER A 14 -0.94 -4.24 -6.01
C SER A 14 -1.68 -4.35 -4.68
N SER A 15 -3.01 -4.21 -4.67
CA SER A 15 -3.85 -4.45 -3.49
C SER A 15 -3.73 -5.90 -2.97
N ILE A 16 -3.82 -6.89 -3.86
CA ILE A 16 -3.74 -8.31 -3.49
C ILE A 16 -2.36 -8.66 -2.91
N ILE A 17 -1.29 -8.07 -3.45
CA ILE A 17 0.07 -8.28 -2.94
C ILE A 17 0.26 -7.60 -1.58
N LEU A 18 -0.35 -6.43 -1.36
CA LEU A 18 -0.18 -5.69 -0.11
C LEU A 18 -0.83 -6.39 1.09
N ILE A 19 -1.97 -7.06 0.91
CA ILE A 19 -2.70 -7.76 1.99
C ILE A 19 -1.83 -8.77 2.76
N PRO A 20 -1.17 -9.77 2.15
CA PRO A 20 -0.35 -10.74 2.88
C PRO A 20 0.85 -10.07 3.58
N PHE A 21 1.44 -9.05 2.97
CA PHE A 21 2.51 -8.26 3.58
C PHE A 21 2.03 -7.52 4.84
N MET A 22 0.82 -6.95 4.79
CA MET A 22 0.20 -6.30 5.95
C MET A 22 -0.15 -7.29 7.06
N ILE A 23 -0.68 -8.48 6.72
CA ILE A 23 -0.98 -9.52 7.72
C ILE A 23 0.31 -9.96 8.43
N TRP A 24 1.37 -10.24 7.67
CA TRP A 24 2.67 -10.59 8.23
C TRP A 24 3.22 -9.48 9.14
N PHE A 25 3.10 -8.22 8.71
CA PHE A 25 3.53 -7.07 9.51
C PHE A 25 2.74 -6.94 10.82
N LEU A 26 1.42 -7.11 10.80
CA LEU A 26 0.59 -7.04 12.01
C LEU A 26 0.92 -8.14 13.01
N VAL A 27 1.06 -9.39 12.56
CA VAL A 27 1.46 -10.51 13.43
C VAL A 27 2.85 -10.25 14.03
N SER A 28 3.79 -9.78 13.21
CA SER A 28 5.13 -9.40 13.64
C SER A 28 5.10 -8.28 14.68
N PHE A 29 4.27 -7.26 14.46
CA PHE A 29 4.12 -6.12 15.34
C PHE A 29 3.54 -6.51 16.71
N VAL A 30 2.48 -7.34 16.72
CA VAL A 30 1.91 -7.87 17.98
C VAL A 30 2.94 -8.73 18.73
N SER A 31 3.76 -9.50 18.01
CA SER A 31 4.79 -10.35 18.64
C SER A 31 5.89 -9.55 19.35
N ILE A 32 6.17 -8.31 18.93
CA ILE A 32 7.20 -7.45 19.53
C ILE A 32 6.64 -6.42 20.52
N TYR A 33 5.31 -6.32 20.64
CA TYR A 33 4.66 -5.27 21.43
C TYR A 33 5.05 -5.28 22.91
N ASP A 34 5.18 -6.47 23.50
CA ASP A 34 5.51 -6.67 24.92
C ASP A 34 7.00 -6.97 25.16
N LYS A 35 7.84 -6.81 24.13
CA LYS A 35 9.27 -7.16 24.18
C LYS A 35 10.14 -5.98 24.60
N GLY A 36 11.29 -6.29 25.20
CA GLY A 36 12.29 -5.30 25.56
C GLY A 36 12.97 -4.64 24.34
N TYR A 37 13.57 -3.47 24.55
CA TYR A 37 14.24 -2.70 23.49
C TYR A 37 15.27 -3.50 22.68
N LEU A 38 16.08 -4.33 23.34
CA LEU A 38 17.12 -5.14 22.68
C LEU A 38 16.51 -6.18 21.72
N GLU A 39 15.40 -6.80 22.12
CA GLU A 39 14.71 -7.80 21.31
C GLU A 39 14.03 -7.17 20.08
N ILE A 40 13.55 -5.93 20.21
CA ILE A 40 13.02 -5.15 19.08
C ILE A 40 14.14 -4.88 18.07
N ILE A 41 15.32 -4.46 18.52
CA ILE A 41 16.47 -4.25 17.63
C ILE A 41 16.85 -5.55 16.94
N GLU A 42 16.93 -6.66 17.68
CA GLU A 42 17.26 -7.97 17.12
C GLU A 42 16.25 -8.39 16.05
N PHE A 43 14.95 -8.17 16.30
CA PHE A 43 13.90 -8.43 15.32
C PHE A 43 14.11 -7.63 14.05
N PHE A 44 14.36 -6.31 14.11
CA PHE A 44 14.58 -5.48 12.90
C PHE A 44 15.96 -5.68 12.26
N SER A 45 16.95 -6.17 13.01
CA SER A 45 18.28 -6.48 12.49
C SER A 45 18.32 -7.82 11.74
N SER A 46 17.29 -8.66 11.87
CA SER A 46 17.21 -9.91 11.12
C SER A 46 17.15 -9.63 9.62
N ARG A 47 17.83 -10.47 8.81
CA ARG A 47 17.88 -10.29 7.35
C ARG A 47 16.48 -10.33 6.72
N ALA A 48 15.62 -11.23 7.20
CA ALA A 48 14.28 -11.42 6.66
C ALA A 48 13.37 -10.23 6.96
N SER A 49 13.29 -9.80 8.22
CA SER A 49 12.44 -8.67 8.62
C SER A 49 12.87 -7.36 7.96
N LYS A 50 14.18 -7.10 7.85
CA LYS A 50 14.73 -5.91 7.18
C LYS A 50 14.31 -5.85 5.72
N VAL A 51 14.40 -6.98 5.00
CA VAL A 51 14.00 -7.06 3.59
C VAL A 51 12.48 -6.93 3.45
N LEU A 52 11.72 -7.68 4.25
CA LEU A 52 10.25 -7.67 4.19
C LEU A 52 9.66 -6.30 4.54
N PHE A 53 10.19 -5.64 5.57
CA PHE A 53 9.75 -4.30 5.98
C PHE A 53 10.12 -3.24 4.95
N SER A 54 11.34 -3.28 4.40
CA SER A 54 11.74 -2.38 3.32
C SER A 54 10.83 -2.53 2.09
N LEU A 55 10.57 -3.78 1.70
CA LEU A 55 9.70 -4.09 0.56
C LEU A 55 8.24 -3.69 0.83
N LEU A 56 7.73 -3.91 2.05
CA LEU A 56 6.41 -3.45 2.50
C LEU A 56 6.27 -1.94 2.27
N VAL A 57 7.25 -1.14 2.70
CA VAL A 57 7.21 0.32 2.57
C VAL A 57 7.14 0.74 1.10
N VAL A 58 7.99 0.19 0.24
CA VAL A 58 8.00 0.52 -1.20
C VAL A 58 6.67 0.14 -1.86
N ILE A 59 6.16 -1.07 -1.59
CA ILE A 59 4.88 -1.54 -2.15
C ILE A 59 3.71 -0.68 -1.64
N ALA A 60 3.71 -0.31 -0.36
CA ALA A 60 2.68 0.53 0.24
C ALA A 60 2.63 1.90 -0.44
N PHE A 61 3.78 2.59 -0.59
CA PHE A 61 3.83 3.88 -1.28
C PHE A 61 3.37 3.78 -2.75
N PHE A 62 3.78 2.71 -3.44
CA PHE A 62 3.33 2.46 -4.81
C PHE A 62 1.80 2.28 -4.89
N PHE A 63 1.24 1.46 -4.01
CA PHE A 63 -0.21 1.24 -3.93
C PHE A 63 -0.97 2.54 -3.64
N TYR A 64 -0.57 3.29 -2.61
CA TYR A 64 -1.23 4.55 -2.26
C TYR A 64 -1.17 5.58 -3.38
N THR A 65 -0.03 5.69 -4.07
CA THR A 65 0.10 6.61 -5.21
C THR A 65 -0.87 6.28 -6.34
N LEU A 66 -1.04 4.99 -6.66
CA LEU A 66 -2.00 4.53 -7.67
C LEU A 66 -3.45 4.82 -7.24
N THR A 67 -3.82 4.46 -6.02
CA THR A 67 -5.19 4.64 -5.50
C THR A 67 -5.56 6.10 -5.37
N ILE A 68 -4.68 6.96 -4.85
CA ILE A 68 -4.93 8.41 -4.77
C ILE A 68 -5.08 9.00 -6.18
N SER A 69 -4.26 8.56 -7.13
CA SER A 69 -4.37 9.02 -8.53
C SER A 69 -5.64 8.56 -9.23
N GLU A 70 -6.26 7.46 -8.80
CA GLU A 70 -7.54 6.96 -9.30
C GLU A 70 -8.69 7.80 -8.70
N ILE A 71 -8.70 7.96 -7.37
CA ILE A 71 -9.65 8.82 -6.66
C ILE A 71 -9.60 10.25 -7.22
N PHE A 72 -8.43 10.85 -7.35
CA PHE A 72 -8.32 12.23 -7.82
C PHE A 72 -8.86 12.42 -9.25
N GLU A 73 -8.67 11.44 -10.12
CA GLU A 73 -9.20 11.45 -11.49
C GLU A 73 -10.73 11.36 -11.48
N ASP A 74 -11.30 10.46 -10.67
CA ASP A 74 -12.75 10.29 -10.55
C ASP A 74 -13.44 11.53 -9.97
N TYR A 75 -12.89 12.13 -8.91
CA TYR A 75 -13.52 13.28 -8.24
C TYR A 75 -13.41 14.59 -9.04
N LEU A 76 -12.28 14.85 -9.72
CA LEU A 76 -12.11 16.11 -10.48
C LEU A 76 -12.76 16.09 -11.86
N HIS A 77 -12.86 14.94 -12.53
CA HIS A 77 -13.59 14.86 -13.80
C HIS A 77 -15.11 14.97 -13.60
N ASP A 78 -15.65 14.51 -12.48
CA ASP A 78 -17.09 14.62 -12.20
C ASP A 78 -17.54 16.08 -12.01
N GLU A 79 -16.71 16.92 -11.37
CA GLU A 79 -16.99 18.36 -11.23
C GLU A 79 -17.08 19.11 -12.57
N GLN A 80 -16.20 18.81 -13.53
CA GLN A 80 -16.25 19.45 -14.86
C GLN A 80 -17.50 19.05 -15.65
N ASN A 81 -17.92 17.78 -15.54
CA ASN A 81 -19.13 17.29 -16.21
C ASN A 81 -20.41 17.88 -15.60
N GLN A 82 -20.44 18.13 -14.29
CA GLN A 82 -21.56 18.82 -13.63
C GLN A 82 -21.67 20.30 -14.03
N LYS A 83 -20.54 20.99 -14.21
CA LYS A 83 -20.52 22.41 -14.57
C LYS A 83 -20.99 22.68 -16.01
N CYS A 84 -20.84 21.72 -16.93
CA CYS A 84 -21.43 21.78 -18.28
C CYS A 84 -22.92 21.40 -18.34
N ARG A 85 -23.49 20.83 -17.26
CA ARG A 85 -24.91 20.46 -17.17
C ARG A 85 -25.79 21.47 -16.44
N LYS A 86 -25.22 22.53 -15.86
CA LYS A 86 -25.93 23.69 -15.31
C LYS A 86 -25.74 24.88 -16.25
#